data_AF-A0A0P0IT69-F1
#
_entry.id   AF-A0A0P0IT69-F1
#
_cell.length_a   1.000
_cell.length_b   1.000
_cell.length_c   1.000
_cell.angle_alpha   90.00
_cell.angle_beta   90.00
_cell.angle_gamma   90.00
#
_symmetry.space_group_name_H-M   'P 1'
#
loop_
_entity.id
_entity.type
_entity.pdbx_description
1 polymer ?
#
loop_
_entity_poly.entity_id
_entity_poly.type
_entity_poly.pdbx_seq_one_letter_code
_entity_poly.pdbx_strand_id
1 'polypeptide(L)'
;GTWDITQLSSNLAKTTLTTALATKLGLAPVHFWLPEVLQGVPVLSAIIIITWQKIAPMTLFIMTSNLIPTPITLTIGLTSTIVGGLAGLNQTQLRKVMAFSS
;
A
#
# COMPACT_ATOMS: atom_id res chain seq x y z
N GLY A 1 21.38 17.59 -9.94
CA GLY A 1 20.42 16.79 -9.17
C GLY A 1 21.13 16.26 -7.95
N THR A 2 20.51 16.33 -6.78
CA THR A 2 21.01 15.69 -5.56
C THR A 2 20.44 14.27 -5.50
N TRP A 3 21.24 13.31 -5.02
CA TRP A 3 20.83 11.90 -4.85
C TRP A 3 20.33 11.62 -3.43
N ASP A 4 19.84 12.65 -2.75
CA ASP A 4 19.38 12.58 -1.37
C ASP A 4 17.88 12.25 -1.34
N ILE A 5 17.51 11.18 -0.62
CA ILE A 5 16.13 10.71 -0.45
C ILE A 5 15.25 11.81 0.18
N THR A 6 15.84 12.66 1.02
CA THR A 6 15.13 13.71 1.74
C THR A 6 14.86 14.96 0.90
N GLN A 7 15.35 15.01 -0.34
CA GLN A 7 15.25 16.19 -1.21
C GLN A 7 14.45 15.91 -2.48
N LEU A 8 13.13 15.74 -2.34
CA LEU A 8 12.21 15.80 -3.48
C LEU A 8 11.80 17.24 -3.78
N SER A 9 12.35 17.80 -4.85
CA SER A 9 12.14 19.20 -5.24
C SER A 9 10.84 19.47 -6.01
N SER A 10 10.33 18.51 -6.78
CA SER A 10 9.15 18.71 -7.64
C SER A 10 7.88 18.08 -7.07
N ASN A 11 6.74 18.77 -7.21
CA ASN A 11 5.43 18.25 -6.82
C ASN A 11 5.03 17.01 -7.64
N LEU A 12 5.44 16.96 -8.91
CA LEU A 12 5.27 15.78 -9.74
C LEU A 12 6.02 14.58 -9.13
N ALA A 13 7.29 14.73 -8.76
CA ALA A 13 8.07 13.64 -8.17
C ALA A 13 7.45 13.14 -6.85
N LYS A 14 6.92 14.04 -6.02
CA LYS A 14 6.22 13.69 -4.77
C LYS A 14 4.97 12.86 -5.03
N THR A 15 4.14 13.27 -5.99
CA THR A 15 2.91 12.55 -6.34
C THR A 15 3.19 11.21 -7.06
N THR A 16 4.23 11.13 -7.88
CA THR A 16 4.65 9.86 -8.48
C THR A 16 5.22 8.91 -7.43
N LEU A 17 5.96 9.42 -6.43
CA LEU A 17 6.48 8.60 -5.34
C LEU A 17 5.34 8.05 -4.48
N THR A 18 4.36 8.88 -4.12
CA THR A 18 3.22 8.43 -3.29
C THR A 18 2.37 7.40 -4.01
N THR A 19 2.10 7.59 -5.30
CA THR A 19 1.36 6.61 -6.11
C THR A 19 2.16 5.31 -6.29
N ALA A 20 3.47 5.38 -6.51
CA ALA A 20 4.33 4.20 -6.57
C ALA A 20 4.35 3.40 -5.25
N LEU A 21 4.42 4.09 -4.10
CA LEU A 21 4.35 3.43 -2.79
C LEU A 21 2.95 2.85 -2.53
N ALA A 22 1.89 3.56 -2.91
CA ALA A 22 0.51 3.08 -2.77
C ALA A 22 0.25 1.80 -3.56
N THR A 23 0.77 1.69 -4.79
CA THR A 23 0.65 0.46 -5.59
C THR A 23 1.38 -0.71 -4.94
N LYS A 24 2.61 -0.49 -4.43
CA LYS A 24 3.41 -1.51 -3.75
C LYS A 24 2.79 -2.00 -2.44
N LEU A 25 2.19 -1.10 -1.67
CA LEU A 25 1.51 -1.43 -0.41
C LEU A 25 0.11 -2.02 -0.59
N GLY A 26 -0.44 -1.96 -1.81
CA GLY A 26 -1.81 -2.41 -2.11
C GLY A 26 -2.88 -1.49 -1.55
N LEU A 27 -2.62 -0.19 -1.47
CA LEU A 27 -3.60 0.80 -1.00
C LEU A 27 -4.65 1.10 -2.07
N ALA A 28 -5.86 1.50 -1.65
CA ALA A 28 -6.90 1.93 -2.57
C ALA A 28 -6.45 3.16 -3.38
N PRO A 29 -6.82 3.27 -4.68
CA PRO A 29 -7.67 2.36 -5.45
C PRO A 29 -6.94 1.13 -6.03
N VAL A 30 -5.62 1.00 -5.87
CA VAL A 30 -4.80 -0.04 -6.53
C VAL A 30 -4.62 -1.29 -5.66
N HIS A 31 -5.64 -1.65 -4.91
CA HIS A 31 -5.65 -2.77 -3.95
C HIS A 31 -6.06 -4.11 -4.58
N PHE A 32 -6.61 -4.09 -5.80
CA PHE A 32 -7.23 -5.25 -6.45
C PHE A 32 -6.29 -6.44 -6.69
N TRP A 33 -5.00 -6.19 -6.86
CA TRP A 33 -4.03 -7.27 -7.12
C TRP A 33 -3.80 -8.17 -5.91
N LEU A 34 -3.90 -7.62 -4.68
CA LEU A 34 -3.45 -8.30 -3.47
C LEU A 34 -4.37 -9.48 -3.06
N PRO A 35 -5.71 -9.36 -3.07
CA PRO A 35 -6.60 -10.48 -2.79
C PRO A 35 -6.50 -11.65 -3.78
N GLU A 36 -6.27 -11.37 -5.06
CA GLU A 36 -6.15 -12.40 -6.11
C GLU A 36 -4.82 -13.14 -6.00
N VAL A 37 -3.72 -12.41 -5.81
CA VAL A 37 -2.39 -13.00 -5.62
C VAL A 37 -2.35 -13.87 -4.37
N LEU A 38 -2.90 -13.40 -3.25
CA LEU A 38 -2.91 -14.18 -2.01
C LEU A 38 -3.76 -15.45 -2.13
N GLN A 39 -4.80 -15.47 -2.97
CA GLN A 39 -5.61 -16.67 -3.16
C GLN A 39 -4.89 -17.73 -4.00
N GLY A 40 -4.09 -17.33 -4.99
CA GLY A 40 -3.45 -18.23 -5.97
C GLY A 40 -2.07 -18.76 -5.58
N VAL A 41 -1.48 -18.25 -4.50
CA VAL A 41 -0.09 -18.52 -4.10
C VAL A 41 -0.04 -19.43 -2.86
N PRO A 42 1.00 -20.27 -2.66
CA PRO A 42 1.16 -21.07 -1.45
C PRO A 42 1.14 -20.23 -0.17
N VAL A 43 0.68 -20.82 0.94
CA VAL A 43 0.47 -20.11 2.22
C VAL A 43 1.76 -19.44 2.73
N LEU A 44 2.91 -20.10 2.62
CA LEU A 44 4.19 -19.55 3.08
C LEU A 44 4.57 -18.27 2.31
N SER A 45 4.42 -18.27 0.99
CA SER A 45 4.62 -17.09 0.15
C SER A 45 3.57 -16.00 0.40
N ALA A 46 2.32 -16.37 0.68
CA ALA A 46 1.28 -15.42 1.06
C ALA A 46 1.66 -14.66 2.36
N ILE A 47 2.19 -15.37 3.36
CA ILE A 47 2.69 -14.78 4.61
C ILE A 47 3.85 -13.81 4.34
N ILE A 48 4.80 -14.18 3.48
CA ILE A 48 5.92 -13.30 3.11
C ILE A 48 5.41 -12.03 2.41
N ILE A 49 4.38 -12.13 1.56
CA ILE A 49 3.79 -10.98 0.87
C ILE A 49 3.11 -10.03 1.87
N ILE A 50 2.32 -10.54 2.81
CA ILE A 50 1.59 -9.67 3.76
C ILE A 50 2.48 -9.10 4.87
N THR A 51 3.66 -9.68 5.13
CA THR A 51 4.59 -9.21 6.17
C THR A 51 5.81 -8.51 5.59
N TRP A 52 6.70 -9.27 4.94
CA TRP A 52 8.02 -8.81 4.56
C TRP A 52 7.98 -7.76 3.44
N GLN A 53 7.10 -7.92 2.45
CA GLN A 53 6.99 -6.98 1.34
C GLN A 53 6.44 -5.60 1.75
N LYS A 54 5.78 -5.49 2.91
CA LYS A 54 5.31 -4.20 3.44
C LYS A 54 6.44 -3.38 4.09
N ILE A 55 7.50 -4.01 4.60
CA ILE A 55 8.54 -3.33 5.41
C ILE A 55 9.25 -2.23 4.62
N ALA A 56 9.83 -2.56 3.46
CA ALA A 56 10.64 -1.61 2.69
C ALA A 56 9.85 -0.41 2.12
N PRO A 57 8.64 -0.58 1.57
CA PRO A 57 7.82 0.57 1.16
C PRO A 57 7.42 1.46 2.36
N MET A 58 7.17 0.87 3.53
CA MET A 58 6.77 1.64 4.71
C MET A 58 7.92 2.46 5.30
N THR A 59 9.15 1.93 5.29
CA THR A 59 10.33 2.72 5.70
C THR A 59 10.54 3.92 4.79
N LEU A 60 10.44 3.74 3.47
CA LEU A 60 10.53 4.84 2.50
C LEU A 60 9.40 5.88 2.68
N PHE A 61 8.18 5.41 2.94
CA PHE A 61 7.04 6.30 3.23
C PHE A 61 7.28 7.15 4.48
N ILE A 62 7.87 6.57 5.54
CA ILE A 62 8.22 7.29 6.77
C ILE A 62 9.35 8.30 6.52
N MET A 63 10.42 7.89 5.82
CA MET A 63 11.56 8.77 5.51
C MET A 63 11.16 9.99 4.67
N THR A 64 10.14 9.85 3.83
CA THR A 64 9.65 10.90 2.93
C THR A 64 8.36 11.57 3.42
N SER A 65 7.89 11.25 4.63
CA SER A 65 6.62 11.74 5.20
C SER A 65 6.49 13.26 5.21
N ASN A 66 7.57 13.98 5.54
CA ASN A 66 7.61 15.44 5.57
C ASN A 66 7.45 16.10 4.18
N LEU A 67 7.70 15.36 3.11
CA LEU A 67 7.72 15.87 1.74
C LEU A 67 6.36 15.69 1.04
N ILE A 68 5.56 14.74 1.52
CA ILE A 68 4.33 14.27 0.89
C ILE A 68 3.14 15.17 1.28
N PRO A 69 2.25 15.55 0.34
CA PRO A 69 1.04 16.30 0.68
C PRO A 69 0.09 15.49 1.59
N THR A 70 -0.24 16.05 2.75
CA THR A 70 -1.18 15.47 3.73
C THR A 70 -2.59 15.16 3.20
N PRO A 71 -3.22 15.94 2.29
CA PRO A 71 -4.55 15.57 1.81
C PRO A 71 -4.54 14.28 0.97
N ILE A 72 -3.45 14.01 0.25
CA ILE A 72 -3.34 12.80 -0.58
C ILE A 72 -3.20 11.55 0.30
N THR A 73 -2.41 11.63 1.37
CA THR A 73 -2.23 10.49 2.28
C THR A 73 -3.49 10.18 3.08
N LEU A 74 -4.20 11.21 3.54
CA LEU A 74 -5.48 11.02 4.23
C LEU A 74 -6.55 10.42 3.32
N THR A 75 -6.68 10.90 2.08
CA THR A 75 -7.66 10.35 1.13
C THR A 75 -7.38 8.89 0.79
N ILE A 76 -6.12 8.54 0.53
CA ILE A 76 -5.72 7.13 0.30
C ILE A 76 -5.99 6.28 1.55
N GLY A 77 -5.66 6.79 2.75
CA GLY A 77 -5.92 6.09 4.01
C GLY A 77 -7.40 5.83 4.25
N LEU A 78 -8.26 6.85 4.17
CA LEU A 78 -9.70 6.73 4.38
C LEU A 78 -10.36 5.81 3.35
N THR A 79 -9.99 5.94 2.07
CA THR A 79 -10.53 5.06 1.04
C THR A 79 -10.08 3.60 1.24
N SER A 80 -8.83 3.38 1.67
CA SER A 80 -8.33 2.03 1.95
C SER A 80 -9.07 1.35 3.11
N THR A 81 -9.36 2.07 4.19
CA THR A 81 -10.07 1.50 5.35
C THR A 81 -11.53 1.19 5.03
N ILE A 82 -12.21 2.07 4.30
CA ILE A 82 -13.60 1.85 3.86
C ILE A 82 -13.68 0.63 2.93
N VAL A 83 -12.79 0.57 1.93
CA VAL A 83 -12.80 -0.52 0.94
C VAL A 83 -12.40 -1.84 1.57
N GLY A 84 -11.36 -1.88 2.40
CA GLY A 84 -10.96 -3.09 3.14
C GLY A 84 -12.06 -3.61 4.05
N GLY A 85 -12.73 -2.72 4.78
CA GLY A 85 -13.85 -3.07 5.66
C GLY A 85 -15.03 -3.66 4.90
N LEU A 86 -15.51 -2.99 3.85
CA LEU A 86 -16.68 -3.45 3.10
C LEU A 86 -16.38 -4.70 2.25
N ALA A 87 -15.23 -4.74 1.58
CA ALA A 87 -14.87 -5.85 0.70
C ALA A 87 -14.51 -7.13 1.47
N GLY A 88 -14.01 -7.00 2.71
CA GLY A 88 -13.70 -8.13 3.59
C GLY A 88 -14.94 -8.87 4.09
N LEU A 89 -16.06 -8.18 4.31
CA LEU A 89 -17.31 -8.81 4.80
C LEU A 89 -17.90 -9.82 3.82
N ASN A 90 -17.64 -9.66 2.51
CA ASN A 90 -18.18 -10.54 1.46
C ASN A 90 -17.26 -11.72 1.10
N GLN A 91 -16.25 -12.04 1.92
CA GLN A 91 -15.29 -13.12 1.64
C GLN A 91 -15.51 -14.33 2.54
N THR A 92 -15.54 -15.51 1.96
CA THR A 92 -15.53 -16.80 2.69
C THR A 92 -14.13 -17.40 2.82
N GLN A 93 -13.20 -16.98 1.95
CA GLN A 93 -11.83 -17.49 1.91
C GLN A 93 -10.94 -16.74 2.90
N LEU A 94 -10.33 -17.46 3.85
CA LEU A 94 -9.45 -16.85 4.86
C LEU A 94 -8.34 -16.00 4.25
N ARG A 95 -7.77 -16.40 3.09
CA ARG A 95 -6.71 -15.65 2.42
C ARG A 95 -7.18 -14.30 1.90
N LYS A 96 -8.41 -14.22 1.39
CA LYS A 96 -9.01 -12.94 0.96
C LYS A 96 -9.41 -12.08 2.14
N VAL A 97 -9.90 -12.68 3.23
CA VAL A 97 -10.15 -11.94 4.48
C VAL A 97 -8.85 -11.31 5.00
N MET A 98 -7.77 -12.09 5.07
CA MET A 98 -6.44 -11.57 5.46
C MET A 98 -5.96 -10.45 4.52
N ALA A 99 -6.18 -10.60 3.21
CA ALA A 99 -5.85 -9.60 2.21
C ALA A 99 -6.53 -8.24 2.46
N PHE A 100 -7.83 -8.23 2.78
CA PHE A 100 -8.58 -7.01 3.06
C PHE A 100 -8.34 -6.43 4.46
N SER A 101 -7.83 -7.25 5.39
CA SER A 101 -7.43 -6.79 6.72
C SER A 101 -6.04 -6.14 6.77
N SER A 102 -5.22 -6.37 5.74
CA SER A 102 -3.81 -5.94 5.69
C SER A 102 -3.64 -4.51 5.22
#